data_AF-A0A924AWH0-F1
#
_entry.id   AF-A0A924AWH0-F1
#
_cell.length_a   1.000
_cell.length_b   1.000
_cell.length_c   1.000
_cell.angle_alpha   90.00
_cell.angle_beta   90.00
_cell.angle_gamma   90.00
#
_symmetry.space_group_name_H-M   'P 1'
#
loop_
_entity.id
_entity.type
_entity.pdbx_description
1 polymer ?
#
loop_
_entity_poly.entity_id
_entity_poly.type
_entity_poly.pdbx_seq_one_letter_code
_entity_poly.pdbx_strand_id
1 'polypeptide(L)'
;MMDRYCVIGHPVAHSKSPAIHAEFARQSGQALVYERCLAPLDGFAATVQQLVASGYRGANVTVPFKLDAAAIADTLSARAHAAGAVNTL
;
A
#
# COMPACT_ATOMS: atom_id res chain seq x y z
N MET A 1 -6.79 -5.10 18.64
CA MET A 1 -7.17 -5.22 17.21
C MET A 1 -5.87 -5.28 16.43
N MET A 2 -5.76 -6.16 15.43
CA MET A 2 -4.51 -6.37 14.69
C MET A 2 -4.40 -5.34 13.56
N ASP A 3 -3.25 -4.69 13.42
CA ASP A 3 -3.06 -3.69 12.38
C ASP A 3 -3.13 -4.33 10.99
N ARG A 4 -3.67 -3.60 10.00
CA ARG A 4 -3.80 -4.09 8.63
C ARG A 4 -3.02 -3.22 7.67
N TYR A 5 -2.22 -3.87 6.84
CA TYR A 5 -1.43 -3.27 5.78
C TYR A 5 -1.59 -4.08 4.49
N CYS A 6 -1.29 -3.49 3.35
CA CYS A 6 -1.27 -4.24 2.10
C CYS A 6 -0.26 -3.69 1.09
N VAL A 7 -0.08 -4.44 0.01
CA VAL A 7 0.50 -3.92 -1.24
C VAL A 7 -0.60 -3.83 -2.30
N ILE A 8 -0.78 -2.64 -2.87
CA ILE A 8 -1.76 -2.35 -3.93
C ILE A 8 -1.06 -2.37 -5.29
N GLY A 9 -1.63 -3.08 -6.27
CA GLY A 9 -1.08 -3.16 -7.63
C GLY A 9 -2.00 -3.86 -8.62
N HIS A 10 -1.65 -3.83 -9.89
CA HIS A 10 -2.35 -4.56 -10.96
C HIS A 10 -1.39 -4.95 -12.10
N PRO A 11 -0.96 -6.22 -12.21
CA PRO A 11 -1.22 -7.35 -11.32
C PRO A 11 -0.38 -7.30 -10.04
N VAL A 12 -0.89 -7.86 -8.94
CA VAL A 12 -0.19 -7.88 -7.63
C VAL A 12 0.08 -9.28 -7.07
N ALA A 13 -0.53 -10.32 -7.63
CA ALA A 13 -0.50 -11.68 -7.06
C ALA A 13 0.92 -12.25 -6.81
N HIS A 14 1.89 -11.87 -7.64
CA HIS A 14 3.29 -12.31 -7.54
C HIS A 14 4.12 -11.52 -6.51
N SER A 15 3.53 -10.51 -5.85
CA SER A 15 4.26 -9.69 -4.89
C SER A 15 4.77 -10.52 -3.72
N LYS A 16 6.05 -10.32 -3.36
CA LYS A 16 6.69 -10.96 -2.21
C LYS A 16 6.46 -10.17 -0.91
N SER A 17 5.94 -8.94 -0.97
CA SER A 17 5.75 -8.08 0.20
C SER A 17 5.00 -8.75 1.35
N PRO A 18 3.89 -9.50 1.14
CA PRO A 18 3.21 -10.18 2.24
C PRO A 18 4.10 -11.13 3.03
N ALA A 19 4.90 -11.95 2.36
CA ALA A 19 5.80 -12.89 3.03
C ALA A 19 6.92 -12.15 3.78
N ILE A 20 7.49 -11.11 3.17
CA ILE A 20 8.55 -10.31 3.76
C ILE A 20 8.05 -9.58 5.03
N HIS A 21 6.90 -8.90 4.93
CA HIS A 21 6.34 -8.15 6.06
C HIS A 21 5.79 -9.05 7.16
N ALA A 22 5.25 -10.23 6.84
CA ALA A 22 4.87 -11.22 7.84
C ALA A 22 6.10 -11.70 8.63
N GLU A 23 7.22 -11.96 7.95
CA GLU A 23 8.45 -12.36 8.62
C GLU A 23 9.05 -11.24 9.47
N PHE A 24 9.02 -9.98 8.99
CA PHE A 24 9.40 -8.83 9.81
C PHE A 24 8.52 -8.69 11.05
N ALA A 25 7.19 -8.84 10.91
CA ALA A 25 6.27 -8.77 12.04
C ALA A 25 6.58 -9.86 13.08
N ARG A 26 6.85 -11.09 12.62
CA ARG A 26 7.26 -12.21 13.48
C ARG A 26 8.56 -11.92 14.22
N GLN A 27 9.60 -11.44 13.52
CA GLN A 27 10.91 -11.17 14.10
C GLN A 27 10.90 -10.00 15.08
N SER A 28 10.02 -9.01 14.86
CA SER A 28 9.94 -7.78 15.67
C SER A 28 8.82 -7.80 16.71
N GLY A 29 8.07 -8.90 16.84
CA GLY A 29 6.96 -9.03 17.78
C GLY A 29 5.77 -8.10 17.47
N GLN A 30 5.60 -7.68 16.22
CA GLN A 30 4.50 -6.81 15.81
C GLN A 30 3.25 -7.61 15.50
N ALA A 31 2.10 -7.14 16.00
CA ALA A 31 0.80 -7.74 15.73
C ALA A 31 0.13 -7.07 14.52
N LEU A 32 0.45 -7.53 13.32
CA LEU A 32 -0.14 -7.03 12.07
C LEU A 32 -0.43 -8.13 11.04
N VAL A 33 -1.31 -7.82 10.10
CA VAL A 33 -1.52 -8.58 8.87
C VAL A 33 -1.08 -7.73 7.68
N TYR A 34 -0.36 -8.35 6.75
CA TYR A 34 0.03 -7.72 5.50
C TYR A 34 -0.46 -8.56 4.32
N GLU A 35 -1.31 -7.99 3.47
CA GLU A 35 -1.97 -8.70 2.36
C GLU A 35 -1.73 -8.05 0.99
N ARG A 36 -2.28 -8.66 -0.08
CA ARG A 36 -2.25 -8.09 -1.43
C ARG A 36 -3.61 -7.50 -1.75
N CYS A 37 -3.62 -6.33 -2.37
CA CYS A 37 -4.83 -5.66 -2.84
C CYS A 37 -4.74 -5.46 -4.35
N LEU A 38 -5.61 -6.14 -5.10
CA LEU A 38 -5.74 -5.93 -6.54
C LEU A 38 -6.70 -4.76 -6.76
N ALA A 39 -6.18 -3.62 -7.23
CA ALA A 39 -7.01 -2.47 -7.58
C ALA A 39 -7.30 -2.45 -9.09
N PRO A 40 -8.53 -2.09 -9.54
CA PRO A 40 -8.82 -1.86 -10.96
C PRO A 40 -7.95 -0.72 -11.52
N LEU A 41 -7.63 -0.77 -12.82
CA LEU A 41 -6.78 0.25 -13.47
C LEU A 41 -7.36 1.67 -13.36
N ASP A 42 -8.68 1.80 -13.34
CA ASP A 42 -9.45 3.04 -13.19
C ASP A 42 -10.01 3.24 -11.78
N GLY A 43 -9.71 2.33 -10.85
CA GLY A 43 -10.33 2.25 -9.53
C GLY A 43 -9.37 2.50 -8.35
N PHE A 44 -8.15 2.99 -8.60
CA PHE A 44 -7.12 3.09 -7.56
C PHE A 44 -7.54 4.01 -6.39
N ALA A 45 -7.99 5.23 -6.66
CA ALA A 45 -8.37 6.19 -5.62
C ALA A 45 -9.52 5.67 -4.75
N ALA A 46 -10.54 5.09 -5.37
CA ALA A 46 -11.66 4.47 -4.66
C ALA A 46 -11.20 3.28 -3.79
N THR A 47 -10.26 2.48 -4.29
CA THR A 47 -9.67 1.37 -3.53
C THR A 47 -8.96 1.88 -2.27
N VAL A 48 -8.15 2.94 -2.40
CA VAL A 48 -7.45 3.54 -1.25
C VAL A 48 -8.45 4.10 -0.22
N GLN A 49 -9.50 4.79 -0.66
CA GLN A 49 -10.56 5.30 0.22
C GLN A 49 -11.26 4.17 0.99
N GLN A 50 -11.56 3.05 0.32
CA GLN A 50 -12.17 1.88 0.96
C GLN A 50 -11.23 1.24 2.00
N LEU A 51 -9.93 1.17 1.72
CA LEU A 51 -8.94 0.64 2.66
C LEU A 51 -8.86 1.53 3.92
N VAL A 52 -8.80 2.85 3.74
CA VAL A 52 -8.81 3.80 4.86
C VAL A 52 -10.09 3.64 5.69
N ALA A 53 -11.26 3.59 5.05
CA ALA A 53 -12.54 3.38 5.74
C ALA A 53 -12.62 2.02 6.45
N SER A 54 -11.89 1.01 5.96
CA SER A 54 -11.79 -0.32 6.57
C SER A 54 -10.73 -0.43 7.68
N GLY A 55 -10.09 0.68 8.04
CA GLY A 55 -9.12 0.74 9.14
C GLY A 55 -7.71 0.26 8.77
N TYR A 56 -7.34 0.24 7.49
CA TYR A 56 -5.94 -0.01 7.12
C TYR A 56 -5.05 1.13 7.59
N ARG A 57 -3.87 0.78 8.09
CA ARG A 57 -2.93 1.74 8.67
C ARG A 57 -1.84 2.20 7.71
N GLY A 58 -1.76 1.59 6.52
CA GLY A 58 -0.84 1.97 5.47
C GLY A 58 -0.83 0.96 4.32
N ALA A 59 -0.22 1.34 3.21
CA ALA A 59 -0.10 0.48 2.05
C ALA A 59 1.19 0.74 1.26
N ASN A 60 1.82 -0.31 0.76
CA ASN A 60 2.74 -0.13 -0.37
C ASN A 60 1.97 -0.05 -1.68
N VAL A 61 2.54 0.69 -2.63
CA VAL A 61 1.98 0.87 -3.97
C VAL A 61 3.02 0.40 -5.00
N THR A 62 2.57 -0.48 -5.91
CA THR A 62 3.38 -0.97 -7.03
C THR A 62 2.72 -0.66 -8.37
N VAL A 63 3.32 -1.13 -9.46
CA VAL A 63 2.84 -0.87 -10.83
C VAL A 63 1.34 -1.21 -10.98
N PRO A 64 0.58 -0.38 -11.73
CA PRO A 64 0.98 0.87 -12.37
C PRO A 64 0.80 2.14 -11.49
N PHE A 65 0.32 2.01 -10.25
CA PHE A 65 -0.38 3.09 -9.53
C PHE A 65 0.49 4.11 -8.77
N LYS A 66 1.81 4.12 -8.96
CA LYS A 66 2.67 5.00 -8.13
C LYS A 66 2.42 6.49 -8.36
N LEU A 67 2.03 6.87 -9.58
CA LEU A 67 1.68 8.25 -9.92
C LEU A 67 0.31 8.61 -9.34
N ASP A 68 -0.66 7.70 -9.44
CA ASP A 68 -1.99 7.88 -8.85
C ASP A 68 -1.90 8.05 -7.33
N ALA A 69 -1.05 7.26 -6.67
CA ALA A 69 -0.75 7.40 -5.25
C ALA A 69 -0.16 8.77 -4.88
N ALA A 70 0.70 9.32 -5.75
CA ALA A 70 1.23 10.67 -5.53
C ALA A 70 0.16 11.75 -5.69
N ALA A 71 -0.79 11.56 -6.61
CA ALA A 71 -1.87 12.50 -6.89
C ALA A 71 -2.93 12.57 -5.77
N ILE A 72 -3.17 11.47 -5.05
CA ILE A 72 -4.20 11.39 -4.00
C ILE A 72 -3.67 11.57 -2.57
N ALA A 73 -2.36 11.58 -2.37
CA ALA A 73 -1.79 11.70 -1.03
C ALA A 73 -1.97 13.13 -0.48
N ASP A 74 -2.49 13.25 0.74
CA ASP A 74 -2.68 14.55 1.41
C ASP A 74 -1.35 15.28 1.66
N THR A 75 -0.26 14.53 1.82
CA THR A 75 1.08 15.08 2.04
C THR A 75 2.12 14.22 1.34
N LEU A 76 3.08 14.88 0.70
CA LEU A 76 4.20 14.23 0.03
C LEU A 76 5.51 14.53 0.76
N SER A 77 6.34 13.51 0.94
CA SER A 77 7.75 13.73 1.29
C SER A 77 8.48 14.42 0.15
N ALA A 78 9.60 15.11 0.43
CA ALA A 78 10.41 15.77 -0.59
C ALA A 78 10.83 14.81 -1.73
N ARG A 79 11.13 13.55 -1.40
CA ARG A 79 11.47 12.53 -2.41
C ARG A 79 10.28 12.13 -3.27
N ALA A 80 9.09 12.01 -2.68
CA ALA A 80 7.87 11.69 -3.42
C ALA A 80 7.48 12.83 -4.36
N HIS A 81 7.63 14.08 -3.90
CA HIS A 81 7.40 15.26 -4.73
C HIS A 81 8.37 15.32 -5.91
N ALA A 82 9.67 15.11 -5.67
CA ALA A 82 10.69 15.10 -6.73
C ALA A 82 10.50 13.95 -7.74
N ALA A 83 10.04 12.79 -7.29
CA ALA A 83 9.82 11.63 -8.15
C ALA A 83 8.48 11.67 -8.90
N GLY A 84 7.50 12.45 -8.44
CA GLY A 84 6.11 12.37 -8.92
C GLY A 84 5.47 10.99 -8.67
N ALA A 85 6.00 10.22 -7.73
CA ALA A 85 5.63 8.83 -7.52
C ALA A 85 5.72 8.43 -6.04
N VAL A 86 4.73 7.68 -5.57
CA VAL A 86 4.62 7.17 -4.21
C VAL A 86 4.56 5.65 -4.24
N ASN A 87 5.40 4.99 -3.43
CA ASN A 87 5.36 3.54 -3.23
C ASN A 87 4.91 3.14 -1.81
N THR A 88 4.63 4.11 -0.94
CA THR A 88 4.20 3.90 0.45
C THR A 88 3.25 5.03 0.84
N LEU A 89 2.01 4.66 1.17
CA LEU A 89 0.95 5.51 1.71
C LEU A 89 0.77 5.19 3.20
#